data_AF-A0A0U0WFN9-F1
#
_entry.id   AF-A0A0U0WFN9-F1
#
_cell.length_a   1.000
_cell.length_b   1.000
_cell.length_c   1.000
_cell.angle_alpha   90.00
_cell.angle_beta   90.00
_cell.angle_gamma   90.00
#
_symmetry.space_group_name_H-M   'P 1'
#
loop_
_entity.id
_entity.type
_entity.pdbx_description
1 polymer ?
#
loop_
_entity_poly.entity_id
_entity_poly.type
_entity_poly.pdbx_seq_one_letter_code
_entity_poly.pdbx_strand_id
1 'polypeptide(L)'
;MLGVWQPGAPAATLIGLRYHAGQTPLLSREWSSDAVGAGVIASPVLSADGATVYVNGRDQRLWALHAADGKVKWSVPLGFLAQTPPAVTPQGLIVAGGGPDTRLAAFKDAGDHAEAAWRRDDALPLSSSSLAGGGVGYTVVAGPPANGAPGMSVLAFDPGNGHTLGNYPLPAATGYPLGVSVGTDRRVVATTSDGQVYGFAPA
;
A
#
# COMPACT_ATOMS: atom_id res chain seq x y z
N MET A 1 6.21 -13.45 0.36
CA MET A 1 7.44 -12.73 -0.05
C MET A 1 7.73 -11.66 0.98
N LEU A 2 8.99 -11.22 1.11
CA LEU A 2 9.36 -10.13 2.03
C LEU A 2 10.62 -9.39 1.57
N GLY A 3 10.70 -8.09 1.91
CA GLY A 3 11.90 -7.28 1.70
C GLY A 3 12.95 -7.55 2.78
N VAL A 4 14.22 -7.74 2.39
CA VAL A 4 15.32 -8.05 3.31
C VAL A 4 16.52 -7.16 3.03
N TRP A 5 17.02 -6.50 4.07
CA TRP A 5 18.36 -5.95 4.07
C TRP A 5 19.36 -7.04 4.46
N GLN A 6 20.05 -7.60 3.47
CA GLN A 6 21.07 -8.62 3.74
C GLN A 6 22.34 -7.94 4.30
N PRO A 7 23.11 -8.61 5.18
CA PRO A 7 24.39 -8.08 5.66
C PRO A 7 25.30 -7.68 4.50
N GLY A 8 25.79 -6.44 4.51
CA GLY A 8 26.66 -5.88 3.47
C GLY A 8 25.97 -5.47 2.16
N ALA A 9 24.65 -5.69 2.02
CA ALA A 9 23.93 -5.24 0.83
C ALA A 9 23.75 -3.71 0.83
N PRO A 10 23.91 -3.04 -0.33
CA PRO A 10 23.72 -1.59 -0.44
C PRO A 10 22.24 -1.18 -0.38
N ALA A 11 21.32 -2.12 -0.59
CA ALA A 11 19.88 -1.88 -0.63
C ALA A 11 19.09 -3.14 -0.20
N ALA A 12 17.82 -2.95 0.18
CA ALA A 12 16.91 -4.06 0.48
C ALA A 12 16.49 -4.83 -0.77
N THR A 13 16.63 -6.15 -0.75
CA THR A 13 16.24 -7.07 -1.83
C THR A 13 14.87 -7.69 -1.56
N LEU A 14 14.22 -8.25 -2.58
CA LEU A 14 12.98 -9.00 -2.43
C LEU A 14 13.27 -10.50 -2.38
N ILE A 15 12.70 -11.21 -1.40
CA ILE A 15 12.86 -12.67 -1.28
C ILE A 15 11.52 -13.39 -1.47
N GLY A 16 11.53 -14.38 -2.35
CA GLY A 16 10.50 -15.38 -2.52
C GLY A 16 10.72 -16.56 -1.58
N LEU A 17 9.72 -16.86 -0.75
CA LEU A 17 9.74 -18.00 0.15
C LEU A 17 8.59 -18.93 -0.19
N ARG A 18 8.84 -20.24 -0.10
CA ARG A 18 7.82 -21.28 -0.21
C ARG A 18 7.63 -21.96 1.14
N TYR A 19 6.38 -22.14 1.51
CA TYR A 19 5.99 -22.91 2.68
C TYR A 19 5.71 -24.37 2.29
N HIS A 20 6.25 -25.29 3.08
CA HIS A 20 6.12 -26.72 2.90
C HIS A 20 5.50 -27.33 4.16
N ALA A 21 4.18 -27.51 4.16
CA ALA A 21 3.46 -28.06 5.30
C ALA A 21 3.98 -29.46 5.66
N GLY A 22 4.37 -29.67 6.92
CA GLY A 22 4.85 -30.96 7.43
C GLY A 22 6.28 -31.35 7.02
N GLN A 23 7.03 -30.44 6.38
CA GLN A 23 8.44 -30.67 6.03
C GLN A 23 9.40 -29.88 6.93
N THR A 24 10.65 -30.34 7.02
CA THR A 24 11.74 -29.62 7.69
C THR A 24 12.86 -29.36 6.67
N PRO A 25 13.17 -28.09 6.33
CA PRO A 25 12.57 -26.87 6.87
C PRO A 25 11.15 -26.60 6.34
N LEU A 26 10.32 -25.97 7.17
CA LEU A 26 8.95 -25.54 6.80
C LEU A 26 8.94 -24.44 5.74
N LEU A 27 10.03 -23.69 5.63
CA LEU A 27 10.19 -22.59 4.68
C LEU A 27 11.49 -22.78 3.92
N SER A 28 11.43 -22.67 2.59
CA SER A 28 12.60 -22.60 1.73
C SER A 28 12.62 -21.29 0.97
N ARG A 29 13.82 -20.78 0.69
CA ARG A 29 14.00 -19.69 -0.27
C ARG A 29 13.90 -20.25 -1.68
N GLU A 30 12.97 -19.71 -2.46
CA GLU A 30 12.83 -20.04 -3.89
C GLU A 30 13.73 -19.14 -4.73
N TRP A 31 13.68 -17.83 -4.47
CA TRP A 31 14.44 -16.84 -5.22
C TRP A 31 14.76 -15.61 -4.37
N SER A 32 15.71 -14.82 -4.86
CA SER A 32 16.05 -13.49 -4.38
C SER A 32 16.11 -12.57 -5.60
N SER A 33 15.64 -11.34 -5.46
CA SER A 33 15.63 -10.34 -6.53
C SER A 33 16.18 -9.01 -6.04
N ASP A 34 17.19 -8.52 -6.74
CA ASP A 34 17.78 -7.18 -6.61
C ASP A 34 17.28 -6.22 -7.72
N ALA A 35 16.26 -6.65 -8.47
CA ALA A 35 15.71 -5.91 -9.58
C ALA A 35 15.26 -4.48 -9.23
N VAL A 36 14.79 -4.28 -7.99
CA VAL A 36 14.54 -2.95 -7.44
C VAL A 36 15.88 -2.42 -6.92
N GLY A 37 16.70 -1.85 -7.82
CA GLY A 37 18.09 -1.49 -7.52
C GLY A 37 18.26 -0.48 -6.37
N ALA A 38 17.31 0.45 -6.22
CA ALA A 38 17.28 1.39 -5.07
C ALA A 38 16.79 0.74 -3.77
N GLY A 39 16.30 -0.49 -3.85
CA GLY A 39 15.75 -1.29 -2.76
C GLY A 39 14.26 -1.08 -2.52
N VAL A 40 13.61 -2.12 -2.03
CA VAL A 40 12.19 -2.09 -1.64
C VAL A 40 11.98 -1.34 -0.33
N ILE A 41 11.00 -0.45 -0.25
CA ILE A 41 10.76 0.38 0.97
C ILE A 41 9.60 -0.12 1.83
N ALA A 42 8.66 -0.85 1.24
CA ALA A 42 7.46 -1.35 1.91
C ALA A 42 7.21 -2.84 1.65
N SER A 43 6.28 -3.43 2.39
CA SER A 43 5.88 -4.83 2.19
C SER A 43 5.33 -5.06 0.78
N PRO A 44 5.68 -6.19 0.14
CA PRO A 44 5.11 -6.57 -1.15
C PRO A 44 3.66 -7.06 -1.00
N VAL A 45 2.86 -6.90 -2.06
CA VAL A 45 1.49 -7.43 -2.16
C VAL A 45 1.35 -8.28 -3.42
N LEU A 46 0.57 -9.36 -3.34
CA LEU A 46 0.32 -10.26 -4.47
C LEU A 46 -0.91 -9.83 -5.28
N SER A 47 -0.89 -10.11 -6.57
CA SER A 47 -2.11 -10.16 -7.39
C SER A 47 -3.07 -11.23 -6.88
N ALA A 48 -4.35 -11.10 -7.23
CA ALA A 48 -5.40 -12.02 -6.77
C ALA A 48 -5.15 -13.49 -7.19
N ASP A 49 -4.51 -13.71 -8.33
CA ASP A 49 -4.10 -15.03 -8.84
C ASP A 49 -2.74 -15.51 -8.28
N GLY A 50 -2.06 -14.69 -7.48
CA GLY A 50 -0.74 -14.99 -6.92
C GLY A 50 0.42 -14.96 -7.92
N ALA A 51 0.20 -14.56 -9.18
CA ALA A 51 1.21 -14.62 -10.23
C ALA A 51 2.19 -13.44 -10.24
N THR A 52 1.77 -12.29 -9.71
CA THR A 52 2.53 -11.03 -9.75
C THR A 52 2.71 -10.45 -8.35
N VAL A 53 3.92 -9.99 -8.05
CA VAL A 53 4.25 -9.26 -6.82
C VAL A 53 4.36 -7.78 -7.12
N TYR A 54 3.60 -6.94 -6.42
CA TYR A 54 3.68 -5.49 -6.47
C TYR A 54 4.43 -4.95 -5.25
N VAL A 55 5.34 -4.01 -5.48
CA VAL A 55 6.13 -3.40 -4.40
C VAL A 55 6.55 -1.98 -4.74
N ASN A 56 6.57 -1.10 -3.73
CA ASN A 56 7.09 0.26 -3.86
C ASN A 56 8.61 0.28 -3.68
N GLY A 57 9.31 0.89 -4.63
CA GLY A 57 10.77 1.06 -4.61
C GLY A 57 11.19 2.43 -4.05
N ARG A 58 12.41 2.51 -3.53
CA ARG A 58 13.03 3.78 -3.09
C ARG A 58 13.30 4.75 -4.25
N ASP A 59 13.24 4.28 -5.48
CA ASP A 59 13.37 5.05 -6.72
C ASP A 59 12.06 5.73 -7.16
N GLN A 60 11.07 5.84 -6.27
CA GLN A 60 9.76 6.45 -6.55
C GLN A 60 8.99 5.75 -7.67
N ARG A 61 9.16 4.44 -7.78
CA ARG A 61 8.45 3.59 -8.75
C ARG A 61 7.62 2.52 -8.05
N LEU A 62 6.51 2.16 -8.67
CA LEU A 62 5.80 0.93 -8.41
C LEU A 62 6.38 -0.14 -9.33
N TRP A 63 6.77 -1.27 -8.75
CA TRP A 63 7.37 -2.40 -9.44
C TRP A 63 6.42 -3.59 -9.43
N ALA A 64 6.36 -4.31 -10.57
CA ALA A 64 5.73 -5.61 -10.68
C ALA A 64 6.79 -6.66 -11.05
N LEU A 65 6.83 -7.74 -10.29
CA LEU A 65 7.74 -8.86 -10.49
C LEU A 65 6.93 -10.16 -10.63
N HIS A 66 7.42 -11.10 -11.42
CA HIS A 66 6.85 -12.44 -11.48
C HIS A 66 7.05 -13.15 -10.13
N ALA A 67 5.95 -13.63 -9.54
CA ALA A 67 6.00 -14.31 -8.24
C ALA A 67 6.78 -15.64 -8.30
N ALA A 68 6.86 -16.26 -9.48
CA ALA A 68 7.51 -17.54 -9.69
C ALA A 68 9.04 -17.48 -9.61
N ASP A 69 9.66 -16.41 -10.10
CA ASP A 69 11.12 -16.32 -10.23
C ASP A 69 11.73 -14.97 -9.83
N GLY A 70 10.91 -13.99 -9.44
CA GLY A 70 11.36 -12.68 -9.00
C GLY A 70 11.90 -11.78 -10.12
N LYS A 71 11.70 -12.15 -11.40
CA LYS A 71 12.10 -11.29 -12.53
C LYS A 71 11.13 -10.12 -12.70
N VAL A 72 11.65 -9.00 -13.21
CA VAL A 72 10.85 -7.82 -13.53
C VAL A 72 9.81 -8.17 -14.59
N LYS A 73 8.57 -7.81 -14.29
CA LYS A 73 7.46 -7.79 -15.25
C LYS A 73 7.34 -6.38 -15.85
N TRP A 74 7.25 -5.36 -15.00
CA TRP A 74 7.27 -3.95 -15.39
C TRP A 74 7.56 -3.04 -14.20
N SER A 75 7.80 -1.75 -14.47
CA SER A 75 7.79 -0.70 -13.45
C SER A 75 7.25 0.61 -13.99
N VAL A 76 6.62 1.40 -13.12
CA VAL A 76 6.00 2.68 -13.48
C VAL A 76 6.38 3.78 -12.49
N PRO A 77 6.73 4.99 -12.94
CA PRO A 77 7.01 6.10 -12.04
C PRO A 77 5.75 6.56 -11.29
N LEU A 78 5.89 6.65 -9.96
CA LEU A 78 4.89 7.28 -9.09
C LEU A 78 5.08 8.81 -9.05
N GLY A 79 6.33 9.28 -9.12
CA GLY A 79 6.67 10.70 -8.97
C GLY A 79 6.70 11.17 -7.51
N PHE A 80 6.58 10.22 -6.58
CA PHE A 80 6.69 10.42 -5.14
C PHE A 80 7.16 9.12 -4.49
N LEU A 81 7.74 9.22 -3.29
CA LEU A 81 8.22 8.07 -2.54
C LEU A 81 7.07 7.46 -1.72
N ALA A 82 6.34 6.49 -2.28
CA ALA A 82 5.32 5.76 -1.53
C ALA A 82 5.98 4.90 -0.44
N GLN A 83 5.72 5.21 0.84
CA GLN A 83 6.39 4.60 1.98
C GLN A 83 5.62 3.45 2.60
N THR A 84 4.34 3.30 2.26
CA THR A 84 3.50 2.19 2.70
C THR A 84 3.29 1.16 1.59
N PRO A 85 2.85 -0.07 1.91
CA PRO A 85 2.52 -1.08 0.90
C PRO A 85 1.43 -0.59 -0.07
N PRO A 86 1.46 -0.97 -1.36
CA PRO A 86 0.33 -0.78 -2.25
C PRO A 86 -0.86 -1.65 -1.79
N ALA A 87 -2.07 -1.33 -2.24
CA ALA A 87 -3.26 -2.15 -2.03
C ALA A 87 -3.75 -2.68 -3.38
N VAL A 88 -4.27 -3.91 -3.42
CA VAL A 88 -4.80 -4.53 -4.65
C VAL A 88 -6.27 -4.87 -4.46
N THR A 89 -7.14 -4.36 -5.33
CA THR A 89 -8.57 -4.70 -5.30
C THR A 89 -8.80 -6.13 -5.80
N PRO A 90 -9.94 -6.77 -5.49
CA PRO A 90 -10.27 -8.07 -6.05
C PRO A 90 -10.30 -8.09 -7.60
N GLN A 91 -10.53 -6.93 -8.24
CA GLN A 91 -10.52 -6.75 -9.68
C GLN A 91 -9.12 -6.47 -10.26
N GLY A 92 -8.07 -6.50 -9.43
CA GLY A 92 -6.68 -6.34 -9.86
C GLY A 92 -6.21 -4.90 -9.99
N LEU A 93 -6.96 -3.92 -9.50
CA LEU A 93 -6.51 -2.53 -9.49
C LEU A 93 -5.52 -2.31 -8.34
N ILE A 94 -4.37 -1.73 -8.65
CA ILE A 94 -3.28 -1.48 -7.71
C ILE A 94 -3.33 -0.01 -7.29
N VAL A 95 -3.57 0.26 -6.01
CA VAL A 95 -3.56 1.60 -5.43
C VAL A 95 -2.27 1.81 -4.64
N ALA A 96 -1.47 2.77 -5.06
CA ALA A 96 -0.21 3.14 -4.44
C ALA A 96 -0.28 4.55 -3.86
N GLY A 97 0.41 4.75 -2.74
CA GLY A 97 0.39 5.98 -1.96
C GLY A 97 0.43 5.68 -0.48
N GLY A 98 0.74 6.70 0.31
CA GLY A 98 0.82 6.61 1.76
C GLY A 98 2.23 6.92 2.27
N GLY A 99 2.25 7.83 3.23
CA GLY A 99 3.46 8.44 3.78
C GLY A 99 3.51 9.95 3.50
N PRO A 100 4.35 10.70 4.23
CA PRO A 100 4.53 12.13 4.02
C PRO A 100 4.86 12.46 2.55
N ASP A 101 4.34 13.58 2.07
CA ASP A 101 4.59 14.12 0.72
C ASP A 101 4.20 13.20 -0.45
N THR A 102 3.33 12.21 -0.21
CA THR A 102 2.83 11.30 -1.26
C THR A 102 1.48 11.74 -1.82
N ARG A 103 1.03 11.06 -2.87
CA ARG A 103 -0.31 11.16 -3.48
C ARG A 103 -0.94 9.78 -3.59
N LEU A 104 -2.21 9.70 -3.99
CA LEU A 104 -2.80 8.42 -4.40
C LEU A 104 -2.73 8.28 -5.92
N ALA A 105 -2.30 7.12 -6.39
CA ALA A 105 -2.30 6.75 -7.80
C ALA A 105 -2.77 5.31 -7.94
N ALA A 106 -3.56 5.04 -8.98
CA ALA A 106 -4.00 3.69 -9.28
C ALA A 106 -3.60 3.24 -10.68
N PHE A 107 -3.28 1.97 -10.78
CA PHE A 107 -2.81 1.33 -12.01
C PHE A 107 -3.49 -0.02 -12.21
N LYS A 108 -3.68 -0.40 -13.48
CA LYS A 108 -4.00 -1.76 -13.88
C LYS A 108 -2.73 -2.43 -14.39
N ASP A 109 -2.59 -3.71 -14.11
CA ASP A 109 -1.54 -4.53 -14.71
C ASP A 109 -2.01 -5.02 -16.09
N ALA A 110 -1.40 -4.50 -17.15
CA ALA A 110 -1.71 -4.88 -18.53
C ALA A 110 -0.84 -6.04 -19.06
N GLY A 111 -0.05 -6.67 -18.19
CA GLY A 111 0.81 -7.81 -18.53
C GLY A 111 2.27 -7.45 -18.70
N ASP A 112 2.59 -6.46 -19.53
CA ASP A 112 3.97 -6.00 -19.79
C ASP A 112 4.22 -4.53 -19.38
N HIS A 113 3.17 -3.82 -18.98
CA HIS A 113 3.23 -2.48 -18.45
C HIS A 113 2.10 -2.21 -17.45
N ALA A 114 2.22 -1.09 -16.74
CA ALA A 114 1.13 -0.56 -15.94
C ALA A 114 0.32 0.44 -16.78
N GLU A 115 -1.00 0.30 -16.78
CA GLU A 115 -1.91 1.31 -17.31
C GLU A 115 -2.38 2.21 -16.16
N ALA A 116 -2.18 3.52 -16.26
CA ALA A 116 -2.68 4.46 -15.27
C ALA A 116 -4.22 4.51 -15.33
N ALA A 117 -4.88 4.24 -14.20
CA ALA A 117 -6.33 4.33 -14.08
C ALA A 117 -6.77 5.72 -13.62
N TRP A 118 -6.15 6.24 -12.56
CA TRP A 118 -6.41 7.59 -12.03
C TRP A 118 -5.28 8.05 -11.11
N ARG A 119 -5.24 9.35 -10.83
CA ARG A 119 -4.35 9.99 -9.85
C ARG A 119 -5.11 11.05 -9.07
N ARG A 120 -4.80 11.18 -7.77
CA ARG A 120 -5.34 12.19 -6.85
C ARG A 120 -4.19 13.02 -6.29
N ASP A 121 -3.89 14.12 -6.96
CA ASP A 121 -2.84 15.06 -6.54
C ASP A 121 -3.27 15.98 -5.39
N ASP A 122 -4.56 15.99 -5.09
CA ASP A 122 -5.22 16.71 -3.99
C ASP A 122 -5.28 15.88 -2.68
N ALA A 123 -5.06 14.57 -2.76
CA ALA A 123 -5.05 13.69 -1.60
C ALA A 123 -3.62 13.51 -1.07
N LEU A 124 -3.43 13.75 0.23
CA LEU A 124 -2.16 13.57 0.94
C LEU A 124 -2.27 12.36 1.89
N PRO A 125 -2.16 11.12 1.39
CA PRO A 125 -2.33 9.92 2.21
C PRO A 125 -1.15 9.75 3.17
N LEU A 126 -1.48 9.57 4.45
CA LEU A 126 -0.53 9.35 5.53
C LEU A 126 -0.41 7.87 5.92
N SER A 127 -1.32 7.01 5.45
CA SER A 127 -1.31 5.57 5.71
C SER A 127 -1.51 4.73 4.45
N SER A 128 -1.26 3.42 4.57
CA SER A 128 -1.69 2.42 3.57
C SER A 128 -3.18 2.58 3.29
N SER A 129 -3.59 2.28 2.05
CA SER A 129 -5.01 2.16 1.71
C SER A 129 -5.54 0.79 2.12
N SER A 130 -6.70 0.78 2.79
CA SER A 130 -7.43 -0.42 3.17
C SER A 130 -8.67 -0.57 2.28
N LEU A 131 -8.79 -1.71 1.61
CA LEU A 131 -9.84 -1.95 0.61
C LEU A 131 -10.95 -2.82 1.21
N ALA A 132 -12.19 -2.32 1.16
CA ALA A 132 -13.39 -3.04 1.56
C ALA A 132 -14.08 -3.62 0.31
N GLY A 133 -13.59 -4.78 -0.14
CA GLY A 133 -14.02 -5.39 -1.40
C GLY A 133 -13.60 -4.54 -2.60
N GLY A 134 -14.49 -4.41 -3.60
CA GLY A 134 -14.24 -3.57 -4.79
C GLY A 134 -14.84 -2.17 -4.75
N GLY A 135 -15.63 -1.85 -3.71
CA GLY A 135 -16.50 -0.66 -3.71
C GLY A 135 -15.97 0.54 -2.94
N VAL A 136 -15.13 0.33 -1.92
CA VAL A 136 -14.64 1.42 -1.07
C VAL A 136 -13.20 1.17 -0.64
N GLY A 137 -12.34 2.17 -0.81
CA GLY A 137 -11.01 2.27 -0.21
C GLY A 137 -11.01 3.30 0.91
N TYR A 138 -10.24 3.04 1.96
CA TYR A 138 -10.03 3.95 3.08
C TYR A 138 -8.54 4.23 3.26
N THR A 139 -8.18 5.48 3.51
CA THR A 139 -6.83 5.86 3.93
C THR A 139 -6.91 7.06 4.87
N VAL A 140 -6.00 7.15 5.84
CA VAL A 140 -5.86 8.39 6.61
C VAL A 140 -5.13 9.39 5.74
N VAL A 141 -5.71 10.58 5.55
CA VAL A 141 -5.11 11.70 4.81
C VAL A 141 -4.82 12.86 5.75
N ALA A 142 -3.94 13.77 5.33
CA ALA A 142 -3.84 15.08 5.95
C ALA A 142 -5.19 15.81 5.82
N GLY A 143 -5.64 16.38 6.92
CA GLY A 143 -6.88 17.13 7.03
C GLY A 143 -6.63 18.60 7.38
N PRO A 144 -7.70 19.42 7.45
CA PRO A 144 -7.59 20.80 7.90
C PRO A 144 -6.97 20.86 9.30
N PRO A 145 -6.04 21.81 9.56
CA PRO A 145 -5.43 21.96 10.88
C PRO A 145 -6.48 22.08 11.98
N ALA A 146 -6.23 21.44 13.12
CA ALA A 146 -7.07 21.52 14.29
C ALA A 146 -6.19 21.74 15.52
N ASN A 147 -6.58 22.68 16.40
CA ASN A 147 -5.91 22.95 17.67
C ASN A 147 -4.38 23.22 17.55
N GLY A 148 -3.95 23.88 16.47
CA GLY A 148 -2.54 24.22 16.25
C GLY A 148 -1.66 23.06 15.75
N ALA A 149 -2.24 21.91 15.39
CA ALA A 149 -1.54 20.78 14.80
C ALA A 149 -2.09 20.45 13.39
N PRO A 150 -1.29 19.79 12.52
CA PRO A 150 -1.80 19.22 11.27
C PRO A 150 -2.98 18.30 11.55
N GLY A 151 -4.11 18.51 10.87
CA GLY A 151 -5.27 17.65 11.04
C GLY A 151 -5.11 16.32 10.32
N MET A 152 -5.92 15.35 10.71
CA MET A 152 -6.07 14.08 9.99
C MET A 152 -7.54 13.83 9.67
N SER A 153 -7.80 13.09 8.59
CA SER A 153 -9.13 12.62 8.23
C SER A 153 -9.05 11.21 7.67
N VAL A 154 -10.08 10.40 7.87
CA VAL A 154 -10.26 9.18 7.08
C VAL A 154 -10.94 9.57 5.77
N LEU A 155 -10.23 9.39 4.66
CA LEU A 155 -10.78 9.51 3.32
C LEU A 155 -11.37 8.16 2.92
N ALA A 156 -12.66 8.14 2.60
CA ALA A 156 -13.31 7.06 1.88
C ALA A 156 -13.38 7.44 0.38
N PHE A 157 -12.93 6.55 -0.49
CA PHE A 157 -12.89 6.78 -1.94
C PHE A 157 -13.34 5.54 -2.71
N ASP A 158 -13.86 5.74 -3.92
CA ASP A 158 -14.14 4.66 -4.87
C ASP A 158 -12.81 4.21 -5.49
N PRO A 159 -12.37 2.96 -5.29
CA PRO A 159 -11.11 2.50 -5.84
C PRO A 159 -11.08 2.54 -7.38
N GLY A 160 -12.20 2.36 -8.07
CA GLY A 160 -12.26 2.26 -9.53
C GLY A 160 -11.95 3.58 -10.26
N ASN A 161 -12.29 4.72 -9.66
CA ASN A 161 -12.15 6.05 -10.28
C ASN A 161 -11.46 7.09 -9.38
N GLY A 162 -11.19 6.76 -8.12
CA GLY A 162 -10.55 7.65 -7.15
C GLY A 162 -11.45 8.73 -6.58
N HIS A 163 -12.76 8.74 -6.88
CA HIS A 163 -13.69 9.75 -6.38
C HIS A 163 -13.88 9.64 -4.87
N THR A 164 -13.96 10.78 -4.19
CA THR A 164 -14.27 10.84 -2.76
C THR A 164 -15.72 10.39 -2.53
N LEU A 165 -15.89 9.40 -1.65
CA LEU A 165 -17.20 8.95 -1.14
C LEU A 165 -17.52 9.61 0.20
N GLY A 166 -16.49 9.90 1.00
CA GLY A 166 -16.63 10.59 2.28
C GLY A 166 -15.29 11.04 2.82
N ASN A 167 -15.30 12.07 3.67
CA ASN A 167 -14.12 12.53 4.38
C ASN A 167 -14.50 12.79 5.84
N TYR A 168 -13.89 12.04 6.76
CA TYR A 168 -14.25 12.03 8.17
C TYR A 168 -13.10 12.59 9.01
N PRO A 169 -13.20 13.82 9.55
CA PRO A 169 -12.17 14.39 10.41
C PRO A 169 -11.87 13.50 11.61
N LEU A 170 -10.61 13.48 12.03
CA LEU A 170 -10.15 12.86 13.28
C LEU A 170 -9.92 13.99 14.30
N PRO A 171 -10.90 14.33 15.17
CA PRO A 171 -10.77 15.47 16.06
C PRO A 171 -9.64 15.26 17.06
N ALA A 172 -8.83 16.31 17.25
CA ALA A 172 -7.69 16.32 18.17
C ALA A 172 -6.70 15.16 17.96
N ALA A 173 -6.60 14.62 16.75
CA ALA A 173 -5.68 13.55 16.46
C ALA A 173 -4.23 14.05 16.49
N THR A 174 -3.38 13.31 17.18
CA THR A 174 -1.95 13.59 17.35
C THR A 174 -1.12 12.37 16.95
N GLY A 175 0.19 12.57 16.80
CA GLY A 175 1.10 11.53 16.33
C GLY A 175 0.95 11.23 14.84
N TYR A 176 1.26 10.00 14.44
CA TYR A 176 1.12 9.52 13.06
C TYR A 176 0.08 8.39 12.97
N PRO A 177 -0.63 8.25 11.85
CA PRO A 177 -1.61 7.19 11.70
C PRO A 177 -0.93 5.83 11.49
N LEU A 178 -1.52 4.79 12.09
CA LEU A 178 -1.02 3.42 11.97
C LEU A 178 -1.74 2.61 10.88
N GLY A 179 -2.83 3.15 10.34
CA GLY A 179 -3.62 2.53 9.29
C GLY A 179 -5.11 2.57 9.57
N VAL A 180 -5.85 1.88 8.70
CA VAL A 180 -7.30 1.74 8.79
C VAL A 180 -7.64 0.26 8.78
N SER A 181 -8.48 -0.18 9.71
CA SER A 181 -9.04 -1.53 9.77
C SER A 181 -10.51 -1.49 9.39
N VAL A 182 -10.96 -2.42 8.56
CA VAL A 182 -12.37 -2.55 8.16
C VAL A 182 -12.91 -3.88 8.68
N GLY A 183 -13.94 -3.80 9.53
CA GLY A 183 -14.66 -4.95 10.05
C GLY A 183 -15.58 -5.58 9.02
N THR A 184 -15.95 -6.85 9.23
CA THR A 184 -16.95 -7.55 8.41
C THR A 184 -18.34 -6.94 8.53
N ASP A 185 -18.61 -6.26 9.64
CA ASP A 185 -19.78 -5.42 9.90
C ASP A 185 -19.68 -4.02 9.25
N ARG A 186 -18.65 -3.81 8.41
CA ARG A 186 -18.32 -2.56 7.72
C ARG A 186 -17.93 -1.40 8.64
N ARG A 187 -17.69 -1.64 9.94
CA ARG A 187 -17.12 -0.61 10.80
C ARG A 187 -15.69 -0.32 10.40
N VAL A 188 -15.33 0.95 10.43
CA VAL A 188 -13.98 1.40 10.08
C VAL A 188 -13.32 1.90 11.36
N VAL A 189 -12.09 1.46 11.62
CA VAL A 189 -11.30 1.88 12.77
C VAL A 189 -9.99 2.49 12.29
N ALA A 190 -9.68 3.70 12.72
CA ALA A 190 -8.39 4.33 12.51
C ALA A 190 -7.69 4.56 13.86
N THR A 191 -6.38 4.36 13.90
CA THR A 191 -5.57 4.54 15.11
C THR A 191 -4.34 5.41 14.86
N THR A 192 -3.88 6.09 15.91
CA THR A 192 -2.65 6.90 15.88
C THR A 192 -1.59 6.34 16.82
N SER A 193 -0.34 6.73 16.60
CA SER A 193 0.80 6.38 17.46
C SER A 193 0.65 6.80 18.92
N ASP A 194 -0.18 7.81 19.17
CA ASP A 194 -0.40 8.38 20.50
C ASP A 194 -1.53 7.64 21.26
N GLY A 195 -1.99 6.50 20.73
CA GLY A 195 -2.96 5.63 21.37
C GLY A 195 -4.41 6.04 21.17
N GLN A 196 -4.70 6.94 20.22
CA GLN A 196 -6.06 7.35 19.91
C GLN A 196 -6.73 6.35 18.97
N VAL A 197 -8.02 6.09 19.18
CA VAL A 197 -8.83 5.16 18.40
C VAL A 197 -10.11 5.86 17.95
N TYR A 198 -10.38 5.82 16.64
CA TYR A 198 -11.55 6.42 16.02
C TYR A 198 -12.36 5.34 15.33
N GLY A 199 -13.65 5.24 15.66
CA GLY A 199 -14.58 4.29 15.05
C GLY A 199 -15.63 5.00 14.21
N PHE A 200 -15.89 4.48 13.02
CA PHE A 200 -16.92 4.96 12.10
C PHE A 200 -17.91 3.84 11.84
N ALA A 201 -19.20 4.15 11.96
CA ALA A 201 -20.26 3.25 11.55
C ALA A 201 -20.43 3.30 10.03
N PRO A 202 -20.76 2.17 9.38
CA PRO A 202 -21.23 2.22 7.99
C PRO A 202 -22.48 3.11 7.93
N ALA A 203 -22.54 3.97 6.90
CA ALA A 203 -23.74 4.73 6.57
C ALA A 203 -24.90 3.83 6.15
#